data_AF-A0A0C3LDS8-F1
#
_entry.id   AF-A0A0C3LDS8-F1
#
_cell.length_a   1.000
_cell.length_b   1.000
_cell.length_c   1.000
_cell.angle_alpha   90.00
_cell.angle_beta   90.00
_cell.angle_gamma   90.00
#
_symmetry.space_group_name_H-M   'P 1'
#
loop_
_entity.id
_entity.type
_entity.pdbx_description
1 polymer ?
#
loop_
_entity_poly.entity_id
_entity_poly.type
_entity_poly.pdbx_seq_one_letter_code
_entity_poly.pdbx_strand_id
1 'polypeptide(L)'
;CLPGTRVEILNRINQWIRDTPTAANRVLWIRGMAGRGKSTVASTVAHNWGSKGSGAIFHFRRGENALDGQFICALVRHLGRDLVPEVKNAILDCVRENEDIAKKRLEQQFKTLFV
;
A
#
# COMPACT_ATOMS: atom_id res chain seq x y z
N CYS A 1 7.44 14.86 -4.49
CA CYS A 1 7.07 15.95 -5.42
C CYS A 1 8.06 17.06 -5.19
N LEU A 2 8.34 17.88 -6.21
CA LEU A 2 9.16 19.07 -5.98
C LEU A 2 8.42 19.98 -4.97
N PRO A 3 9.14 20.65 -4.05
CA PRO A 3 8.53 21.59 -3.11
C PRO A 3 7.61 22.59 -3.82
N GLY A 4 6.43 22.86 -3.25
CA GLY A 4 5.46 23.78 -3.83
C GLY A 4 4.68 23.25 -5.04
N THR A 5 4.96 22.04 -5.55
CA THR A 5 4.22 21.45 -6.67
C THR A 5 3.14 20.48 -6.22
N ARG A 6 2.07 20.35 -7.01
CA ARG A 6 1.00 19.35 -6.79
C ARG A 6 0.33 19.47 -5.40
N VAL A 7 0.38 20.64 -4.79
CA VAL A 7 -0.11 20.90 -3.42
C VAL A 7 -1.60 20.54 -3.29
N GLU A 8 -2.42 20.99 -4.24
CA GLU A 8 -3.86 20.77 -4.22
C GLU A 8 -4.23 19.28 -4.22
N ILE A 9 -3.65 18.48 -5.14
CA ILE A 9 -3.92 17.04 -5.20
C ILE A 9 -3.39 16.31 -3.97
N LEU A 10 -2.23 16.70 -3.44
CA LEU A 10 -1.68 16.11 -2.22
C LEU A 10 -2.60 16.40 -1.01
N ASN A 11 -3.10 17.63 -0.89
CA ASN A 11 -4.05 18.00 0.16
C ASN A 11 -5.36 17.21 0.04
N ARG A 12 -5.90 17.08 -1.17
CA ARG A 12 -7.13 16.30 -1.41
C ARG A 12 -6.96 14.83 -1.05
N ILE A 13 -5.80 14.23 -1.35
CA ILE A 13 -5.51 12.84 -0.97
C ILE A 13 -5.35 12.72 0.55
N ASN A 14 -4.65 13.65 1.20
CA ASN A 14 -4.49 13.66 2.66
C ASN A 14 -5.83 13.78 3.38
N GLN A 15 -6.72 14.63 2.88
CA GLN A 15 -8.07 14.75 3.39
C GLN A 15 -8.85 13.44 3.18
N TRP A 16 -8.82 12.88 1.97
CA TRP A 16 -9.47 11.60 1.69
C TRP A 16 -9.03 10.47 2.63
N ILE A 17 -7.72 10.35 2.93
CA ILE A 17 -7.21 9.34 3.88
C ILE A 17 -7.82 9.53 5.29
N ARG A 18 -7.98 10.78 5.74
CA ARG A 18 -8.50 11.10 7.08
C ARG A 18 -10.02 11.00 7.18
N ASP A 19 -10.71 11.37 6.11
CA ASP A 19 -12.17 11.49 6.04
C ASP A 19 -12.85 10.15 5.66
N THR A 20 -12.23 8.99 5.94
CA THR A 20 -12.81 7.68 5.58
C THR A 20 -13.48 6.99 6.78
N PRO A 21 -14.76 7.29 7.11
CA PRO A 21 -15.54 6.52 8.09
C PRO A 21 -16.50 5.48 7.46
N THR A 22 -16.55 5.29 6.13
CA THR A 22 -17.46 4.31 5.49
C THR A 22 -16.79 3.46 4.40
N ALA A 23 -17.22 2.21 4.25
CA ALA A 23 -16.63 1.18 3.39
C ALA A 23 -16.59 1.52 1.87
N ALA A 24 -17.36 2.52 1.43
CA ALA A 24 -17.51 2.87 0.01
C ALA A 24 -16.28 3.62 -0.58
N ASN A 25 -15.45 4.25 0.24
CA ASN A 25 -14.35 5.11 -0.22
C ASN A 25 -12.95 4.53 0.06
N ARG A 26 -12.73 3.23 -0.17
CA ARG A 26 -11.42 2.58 0.08
C ARG A 26 -10.41 2.69 -1.07
N VAL A 27 -10.85 3.15 -2.25
CA VAL A 27 -9.99 3.25 -3.45
C VAL A 27 -10.00 4.67 -3.99
N LEU A 28 -8.82 5.29 -4.05
CA LEU A 28 -8.61 6.57 -4.73
C LEU A 28 -7.89 6.34 -6.06
N TRP A 29 -8.45 6.91 -7.13
CA TRP A 29 -7.92 6.76 -8.47
C TRP A 29 -7.34 8.08 -9.01
N ILE A 30 -6.07 8.08 -9.44
CA ILE A 30 -5.39 9.24 -10.07
C ILE A 30 -5.27 9.02 -11.60
N ARG A 31 -6.05 9.75 -12.39
CA ARG A 31 -5.97 9.74 -13.88
C ARG A 31 -5.10 10.89 -14.40
N GLY A 32 -4.47 10.68 -15.54
CA GLY A 32 -3.74 11.73 -16.25
C GLY A 32 -2.82 11.17 -17.32
N MET A 33 -2.36 12.04 -18.22
CA MET A 33 -1.44 11.69 -19.30
C MET A 33 -0.14 11.05 -18.78
N ALA A 34 0.48 10.20 -19.60
CA ALA A 34 1.82 9.67 -19.35
C ALA A 34 2.83 10.81 -19.13
N GLY A 35 3.86 10.59 -18.32
CA GLY A 35 4.89 11.59 -18.02
C GLY A 35 4.49 12.74 -17.08
N ARG A 36 3.22 12.85 -16.66
CA ARG A 36 2.76 13.96 -15.77
C ARG A 36 3.03 13.76 -14.27
N GLY A 37 3.85 12.77 -13.90
CA GLY A 37 4.27 12.57 -12.51
C GLY A 37 3.24 11.91 -11.59
N LYS A 38 2.32 11.10 -12.11
CA LYS A 38 1.33 10.35 -11.29
C LYS A 38 2.01 9.45 -10.25
N SER A 39 3.02 8.69 -10.66
CA SER A 39 3.81 7.85 -9.75
C SER A 39 4.55 8.70 -8.72
N THR A 40 5.00 9.90 -9.09
CA THR A 40 5.60 10.85 -8.15
C THR A 40 4.62 11.30 -7.08
N VAL A 41 3.35 11.60 -7.43
CA VAL A 41 2.30 11.93 -6.46
C VAL A 41 2.09 10.75 -5.49
N ALA A 42 1.87 9.54 -6.01
CA ALA A 42 1.66 8.34 -5.18
C ALA A 42 2.84 8.10 -4.21
N SER A 43 4.08 8.16 -4.72
CA SER A 43 5.29 7.97 -3.90
C SER A 43 5.43 9.04 -2.82
N THR A 44 5.04 10.29 -3.14
CA THR A 44 5.09 11.41 -2.18
C THR A 44 4.07 11.24 -1.06
N VAL A 45 2.85 10.82 -1.41
CA VAL A 45 1.81 10.55 -0.41
C VAL A 45 2.31 9.48 0.55
N ALA A 46 2.76 8.34 0.02
CA ALA A 46 3.18 7.25 0.88
C ALA A 46 4.41 7.59 1.74
N HIS A 47 5.38 8.33 1.20
CA HIS A 47 6.49 8.84 2.01
C HIS A 47 6.01 9.77 3.14
N ASN A 48 5.07 10.67 2.87
CA ASN A 48 4.52 11.60 3.87
C ASN A 48 3.70 10.92 4.98
N TRP A 49 3.26 9.68 4.73
CA TRP A 49 2.45 8.88 5.64
C TRP A 49 3.23 7.76 6.33
N GLY A 50 4.47 7.46 5.93
CA GLY A 50 5.26 6.37 6.51
C GLY A 50 5.54 6.50 8.01
N SER A 51 5.38 7.70 8.60
CA SER A 51 5.46 7.93 10.05
C SER A 51 4.11 8.21 10.73
N LYS A 52 3.02 8.25 9.96
CA LYS A 52 1.68 8.65 10.43
C LYS A 52 0.65 7.51 10.41
N GLY A 53 1.04 6.36 9.88
CA GLY A 53 0.22 5.15 9.80
C GLY A 53 1.02 4.00 9.18
N SER A 54 0.42 2.82 9.16
CA SER A 54 0.98 1.67 8.45
C SER A 54 0.55 1.72 6.99
N GLY A 55 1.52 1.68 6.07
CA GLY A 55 1.24 1.70 4.64
C GLY A 55 2.24 0.86 3.88
N ALA A 56 1.81 0.29 2.76
CA ALA A 56 2.71 -0.38 1.85
C ALA A 56 2.51 0.16 0.45
N ILE A 57 3.63 0.25 -0.27
CA ILE A 57 3.65 0.69 -1.66
C ILE A 57 4.16 -0.47 -2.50
N PHE A 58 3.51 -0.66 -3.65
CA PHE A 58 4.02 -1.49 -4.71
C PHE A 58 3.88 -0.77 -6.05
N HIS A 59 4.93 -0.87 -6.86
CA HIS A 59 4.96 -0.31 -8.20
C HIS A 59 4.99 -1.46 -9.19
N PHE A 60 4.11 -1.40 -10.19
CA PHE A 60 4.10 -2.36 -11.28
C PHE A 60 3.87 -1.69 -12.62
N ARG A 61 4.33 -2.34 -13.68
CA ARG A 61 4.02 -2.00 -15.05
C ARG A 61 2.99 -2.99 -15.61
N ARG A 62 2.00 -2.48 -16.34
CA ARG A 62 1.04 -3.33 -17.04
C ARG A 62 1.77 -4.20 -18.07
N GLY A 63 1.54 -5.51 -18.03
CA GLY A 63 2.16 -6.49 -18.94
C GLY A 63 3.46 -7.10 -18.43
N GLU A 64 4.00 -6.60 -17.30
CA GLU A 64 5.01 -7.35 -16.54
C GLU A 64 4.29 -8.30 -15.58
N ASN A 65 4.85 -9.50 -15.36
CA ASN A 65 4.38 -10.46 -14.37
C ASN A 65 4.70 -9.99 -12.94
N ALA A 66 4.23 -8.80 -12.58
CA ALA A 66 4.45 -8.17 -11.28
C ALA A 66 3.48 -8.67 -10.20
N LEU A 67 2.48 -9.48 -10.58
CA LEU A 67 1.48 -10.07 -9.69
C LEU A 67 1.73 -11.56 -9.47
N ASP A 68 2.99 -11.93 -9.24
CA ASP A 68 3.33 -13.27 -8.76
C ASP A 68 3.00 -13.39 -7.25
N GLY A 69 3.22 -14.58 -6.69
CA GLY A 69 3.03 -14.82 -5.25
C GLY A 69 3.92 -13.95 -4.35
N GLN A 70 4.92 -13.23 -4.89
CA GLN A 70 5.83 -12.41 -4.10
C GLN A 70 5.29 -10.99 -3.86
N PHE A 71 4.31 -10.53 -4.63
CA PHE A 71 3.67 -9.21 -4.44
C PHE A 71 3.13 -9.03 -3.01
N ILE A 72 2.35 -10.00 -2.53
CA ILE A 72 1.74 -9.93 -1.19
C ILE A 72 2.83 -10.00 -0.12
N CYS A 73 3.82 -10.90 -0.28
CA CYS A 73 4.96 -10.97 0.64
C CYS A 73 5.75 -9.65 0.68
N ALA A 74 5.92 -8.96 -0.45
CA ALA A 74 6.58 -7.66 -0.51
C ALA A 74 5.78 -6.58 0.24
N LEU A 75 4.46 -6.54 0.07
CA LEU A 75 3.59 -5.63 0.82
C LEU A 75 3.65 -5.91 2.33
N VAL A 76 3.54 -7.17 2.73
CA VAL A 76 3.60 -7.60 4.14
C VAL A 76 4.94 -7.23 4.77
N ARG A 77 6.05 -7.46 4.05
CA ARG A 77 7.38 -7.04 4.51
C ARG A 77 7.47 -5.53 4.68
N HIS A 78 6.84 -4.76 3.79
CA HIS A 78 6.81 -3.30 3.88
C HIS A 78 6.02 -2.86 5.13
N LEU A 79 4.82 -3.41 5.35
CA LEU A 79 4.00 -3.11 6.52
C LEU A 79 4.67 -3.49 7.84
N GLY A 80 5.32 -4.66 7.90
CA GLY A 80 5.99 -5.14 9.10
C GLY A 80 7.29 -4.41 9.42
N ARG A 81 7.82 -3.61 8.48
CA ARG A 81 8.99 -2.74 8.70
C ARG A 81 8.60 -1.43 9.38
N ASP A 82 7.38 -0.94 9.15
CA ASP A 82 6.92 0.31 9.71
C ASP A 82 6.58 0.17 11.21
N LEU A 83 6.74 1.28 11.96
CA LEU A 83 6.81 1.32 13.43
C LEU A 83 5.48 1.08 14.17
N VAL A 84 4.60 0.21 13.68
CA VAL A 84 3.38 -0.18 14.39
C VAL A 84 3.55 -1.62 14.89
N PRO A 85 3.98 -1.82 16.15
CA PRO A 85 4.24 -3.15 16.72
C PRO A 85 3.06 -4.09 16.58
N GLU A 86 1.84 -3.57 16.68
CA GLU A 86 0.59 -4.32 16.57
C GLU A 86 0.45 -4.97 15.19
N VAL A 87 0.70 -4.21 14.11
CA VAL A 87 0.66 -4.71 12.74
C VAL A 87 1.77 -5.73 12.50
N LYS A 88 2.96 -5.45 13.00
CA LYS A 88 4.10 -6.38 12.89
C LYS A 88 3.81 -7.71 13.60
N ASN A 89 3.30 -7.67 14.83
CA ASN A 89 3.00 -8.86 15.62
C ASN A 89 1.86 -9.67 14.99
N ALA A 90 0.79 -9.00 14.55
CA ALA A 90 -0.32 -9.66 13.85
C ALA A 90 0.15 -10.38 12.57
N ILE A 91 1.04 -9.76 11.78
CA ILE A 91 1.67 -10.39 10.62
C ILE A 91 2.49 -11.61 11.03
N LEU A 92 3.33 -11.50 12.07
CA LEU A 92 4.19 -12.59 12.53
C LEU A 92 3.37 -13.78 13.03
N ASP A 93 2.30 -13.54 13.78
CA ASP A 93 1.44 -14.60 14.31
C ASP A 93 0.67 -15.28 13.18
N CYS A 94 0.13 -14.53 12.22
CA CYS A 94 -0.52 -15.09 11.04
C CYS A 94 0.43 -15.98 10.22
N VAL A 95 1.69 -15.55 10.02
CA VAL A 95 2.71 -16.34 9.31
C VAL A 95 3.10 -17.60 10.09
N ARG A 96 3.18 -17.54 11.43
CA ARG A 96 3.45 -18.71 12.28
C ARG A 96 2.35 -19.77 12.18
N GLU A 97 1.09 -19.34 12.12
CA GLU A 97 -0.06 -20.25 11.97
C GLU A 97 -0.19 -20.81 10.54
N ASN A 98 0.44 -20.15 9.56
CA ASN A 98 0.33 -20.48 8.15
C ASN A 98 1.72 -20.53 7.48
N GLU A 99 2.58 -21.47 7.90
CA GLU A 99 3.98 -21.55 7.45
C GLU A 99 4.16 -21.62 5.92
N ASP A 100 3.18 -22.17 5.20
CA ASP A 100 3.18 -22.33 3.76
C ASP A 100 2.52 -21.17 2.99
N ILE A 101 2.11 -20.09 3.68
CA ILE A 101 1.32 -18.99 3.09
C ILE A 101 1.95 -18.39 1.85
N ALA A 102 3.28 -18.21 1.83
CA ALA A 102 4.01 -17.64 0.70
C ALA A 102 3.91 -18.49 -0.59
N LYS A 103 3.56 -19.78 -0.48
CA LYS A 103 3.39 -20.71 -1.60
C LYS A 103 1.93 -20.80 -2.07
N LYS A 104 0.98 -20.26 -1.31
CA LYS A 104 -0.46 -20.29 -1.64
C LYS A 104 -0.79 -19.35 -2.80
N ARG A 105 -1.98 -19.51 -3.36
CA ARG A 105 -2.50 -18.61 -4.42
C ARG A 105 -2.64 -17.18 -3.88
N LEU A 106 -2.48 -16.19 -4.75
CA LEU A 106 -2.53 -14.77 -4.39
C LEU A 106 -3.77 -14.38 -3.57
N GLU A 107 -4.94 -14.90 -3.94
CA GLU A 107 -6.20 -14.64 -3.22
C GLU A 107 -6.17 -15.19 -1.78
N GLN A 108 -5.58 -16.37 -1.57
CA GLN A 108 -5.44 -16.97 -0.25
C GLN A 108 -4.43 -16.18 0.58
N GLN A 109 -3.30 -15.78 -0.01
CA GLN A 109 -2.34 -14.90 0.66
C GLN A 109 -3.01 -13.60 1.13
N PHE A 110 -3.79 -12.96 0.25
CA PHE A 110 -4.49 -11.72 0.58
C PHE A 110 -5.51 -11.91 1.70
N LYS A 111 -6.35 -12.95 1.62
CA LYS A 111 -7.38 -13.23 2.64
C LYS A 111 -6.78 -13.56 4.00
N THR A 112 -5.63 -14.22 4.07
CA THR A 112 -5.03 -14.59 5.37
C THR A 112 -4.22 -13.44 5.97
N LEU A 113 -3.56 -12.62 5.15
CA LEU A 113 -2.62 -11.60 5.63
C LEU A 113 -3.22 -10.20 5.80
N PHE A 114 -4.37 -9.91 5.18
CA PHE A 114 -4.96 -8.56 5.17
C PHE A 114 -6.46 -8.48 5.52
N VAL A 115 -7.16 -9.61 5.66
CA VAL A 115 -8.61 -9.68 5.96
C VAL A 115 -8.82 -10.52 7.20
#